data_AF-X0TFA8-F1
#
_entry.id   AF-X0TFA8-F1
#
_cell.length_a   1.000
_cell.length_b   1.000
_cell.length_c   1.000
_cell.angle_alpha   90.00
_cell.angle_beta   90.00
_cell.angle_gamma   90.00
#
_symmetry.space_group_name_H-M   'P 1'
#
loop_
_entity.id
_entity.type
_entity.pdbx_description
1 polymer ?
#
loop_
_entity_poly.entity_id
_entity_poly.type
_entity_poly.pdbx_seq_one_letter_code
_entity_poly.pdbx_strand_id
1 'polypeptide(L)'
;ARHIEALARDYPVYGLKTVTSYIQSYVKHLLTKRGSAFLDLAARHDWPILIHSAVHPGDPWANVFDILAVARARPDLRIGIAHTARFCRRALEMANDLPNCFVDLSAFHIHCRLARDNSPTVSPGDERFPADYRRPLSAMKKIVRAFPDTMIWGTDTPAYRFFGSFTDDTGRTLTVRLECDWDTEVKALRRLAPATVRRIAHDNTLRFLFGHRGLSPRSCQRHPLPVP
;
A
#
# COMPACT_ATOMS: atom_id res chain seq x y z
N ALA A 1 7.64 -19.64 -5.08
CA ALA A 1 9.07 -19.26 -4.95
C ALA A 1 9.82 -19.50 -6.27
N ARG A 2 10.11 -20.75 -6.66
CA ARG A 2 10.91 -21.08 -7.87
C ARG A 2 10.51 -20.34 -9.16
N HIS A 3 9.21 -20.20 -9.44
CA HIS A 3 8.75 -19.48 -10.63
C HIS A 3 9.03 -17.97 -10.56
N ILE A 4 8.87 -17.35 -9.39
CA ILE A 4 9.20 -15.92 -9.18
C ILE A 4 10.71 -15.71 -9.31
N GLU A 5 11.52 -16.65 -8.79
CA GLU A 5 12.99 -16.61 -8.95
C GLU A 5 13.40 -16.72 -10.42
N ALA A 6 12.74 -17.58 -11.20
CA ALA A 6 12.98 -17.66 -12.64
C ALA A 6 12.68 -16.32 -13.33
N LEU A 7 11.52 -15.71 -13.05
CA LEU A 7 11.15 -14.40 -13.60
C LEU A 7 12.14 -13.31 -13.20
N ALA A 8 12.65 -13.31 -11.97
CA ALA A 8 13.61 -12.31 -11.50
C ALA A 8 15.01 -12.45 -12.11
N ARG A 9 15.32 -13.56 -12.78
CA ARG A 9 16.54 -13.68 -13.61
C ARG A 9 16.37 -13.00 -14.96
N ASP A 10 15.16 -13.01 -15.49
CA ASP A 10 14.86 -12.54 -16.84
C ASP A 10 14.37 -11.09 -16.85
N TYR A 11 13.81 -10.62 -15.72
CA TYR A 11 13.16 -9.31 -15.61
C TYR A 11 13.59 -8.54 -14.35
N PRO A 12 13.63 -7.19 -14.42
CA PRO A 12 13.89 -6.37 -13.24
C PRO A 12 12.70 -6.45 -12.27
N VAL A 13 12.91 -7.16 -11.15
CA VAL A 13 11.96 -7.25 -10.05
C VAL A 13 12.54 -6.50 -8.85
N TYR A 14 11.76 -5.56 -8.29
CA TYR A 14 12.18 -4.70 -7.18
C TYR A 14 11.29 -4.82 -5.94
N GLY A 15 10.35 -5.77 -5.94
CA GLY A 15 9.35 -5.90 -4.89
C GLY A 15 8.28 -6.91 -5.26
N LEU A 16 7.52 -7.33 -4.26
CA LEU A 16 6.38 -8.23 -4.42
C LEU A 16 5.09 -7.52 -3.98
N LYS A 17 3.99 -7.85 -4.64
CA LYS A 17 2.65 -7.43 -4.23
C LYS A 17 1.76 -8.66 -4.12
N THR A 18 0.93 -8.71 -3.08
CA THR A 18 -0.14 -9.70 -2.95
C THR A 18 -1.48 -9.05 -2.63
N VAL A 19 -2.54 -9.67 -3.13
CA VAL A 19 -3.94 -9.24 -2.93
C VAL A 19 -4.72 -10.40 -2.35
N THR A 20 -4.61 -10.57 -1.04
CA THR A 20 -5.15 -11.71 -0.30
C THR A 20 -6.68 -11.79 -0.35
N SER A 21 -7.37 -10.67 -0.49
CA SER A 21 -8.83 -10.59 -0.70
C SER A 21 -9.29 -11.38 -1.92
N TYR A 22 -8.54 -11.31 -3.03
CA TYR A 22 -8.96 -11.92 -4.31
C TYR A 22 -8.70 -13.41 -4.35
N ILE A 23 -7.63 -13.86 -3.71
CA ILE A 23 -7.27 -15.28 -3.63
C ILE A 23 -7.80 -15.96 -2.36
N GLN A 24 -8.58 -15.23 -1.54
CA GLN A 24 -9.18 -15.70 -0.29
C GLN A 24 -8.19 -16.46 0.61
N SER A 25 -6.99 -15.91 0.77
CA SER A 25 -5.92 -16.51 1.56
C SER A 25 -5.53 -15.58 2.69
N TYR A 26 -5.64 -16.03 3.93
CA TYR A 26 -5.37 -15.18 5.09
C TYR A 26 -3.92 -14.70 5.11
N VAL A 27 -3.71 -13.39 5.21
CA VAL A 27 -2.38 -12.81 5.26
C VAL A 27 -1.53 -13.35 6.42
N LYS A 28 -2.14 -13.65 7.58
CA LYS A 28 -1.45 -14.30 8.71
C LYS A 28 -0.84 -15.66 8.36
N HIS A 29 -1.34 -16.34 7.32
CA HIS A 29 -0.77 -17.61 6.87
C HIS A 29 0.64 -17.45 6.28
N LEU A 30 1.07 -16.23 5.92
CA LEU A 30 2.45 -15.94 5.54
C LEU A 30 3.45 -16.29 6.66
N LEU A 31 3.01 -16.29 7.93
CA LEU A 31 3.86 -16.65 9.08
C LEU A 31 3.91 -18.16 9.35
N THR A 32 3.12 -18.97 8.63
CA THR A 32 3.17 -20.43 8.78
C THR A 32 4.37 -21.01 8.03
N LYS A 33 4.80 -22.23 8.39
CA LYS A 33 5.90 -22.93 7.68
C LYS A 33 5.69 -23.06 6.17
N ARG A 34 4.43 -23.18 5.72
CA ARG A 34 4.11 -23.26 4.28
C ARG A 34 4.08 -21.88 3.62
N GLY A 35 3.61 -20.85 4.32
CA GLY A 35 3.52 -19.49 3.80
C GLY A 35 4.84 -18.71 3.84
N SER A 36 5.74 -19.06 4.75
CA SER A 36 6.99 -18.31 4.95
C SER A 36 7.87 -18.29 3.72
N ALA A 37 7.78 -19.29 2.84
CA ALA A 37 8.56 -19.35 1.59
C ALA A 37 8.42 -18.10 0.71
N PHE A 38 7.29 -17.39 0.78
CA PHE A 38 7.09 -16.10 0.09
C PHE A 38 7.88 -14.97 0.76
N LEU A 39 7.82 -14.89 2.09
CA LEU A 39 8.56 -13.92 2.90
C LEU A 39 10.08 -14.17 2.84
N ASP A 40 10.49 -15.44 2.88
CA ASP A 40 11.89 -15.86 2.84
C ASP A 40 12.50 -15.59 1.47
N LEU A 41 11.71 -15.72 0.39
CA LEU A 41 12.13 -15.28 -0.93
C LEU A 41 12.38 -13.77 -0.96
N ALA A 42 11.43 -12.97 -0.47
CA ALA A 42 11.58 -11.52 -0.41
C ALA A 42 12.83 -11.11 0.38
N ALA A 43 13.08 -11.77 1.52
CA ALA A 43 14.24 -11.50 2.36
C ALA A 43 15.56 -11.81 1.64
N ARG A 44 15.66 -12.94 0.94
CA ARG A 44 16.87 -13.31 0.17
C ARG A 44 17.24 -12.28 -0.89
N HIS A 45 16.24 -11.67 -1.52
CA HIS A 45 16.46 -10.67 -2.57
C HIS A 45 16.45 -9.22 -2.06
N ASP A 46 16.27 -9.01 -0.76
CA ASP A 46 16.05 -7.68 -0.17
C ASP A 46 14.91 -6.93 -0.89
N TRP A 47 13.81 -7.63 -1.17
CA TRP A 47 12.62 -7.06 -1.79
C TRP A 47 11.58 -6.65 -0.75
N PRO A 48 10.96 -5.47 -0.88
CA PRO A 48 9.77 -5.15 -0.11
C PRO A 48 8.56 -5.97 -0.54
N ILE A 49 7.57 -6.02 0.34
CA ILE A 49 6.27 -6.61 0.06
C ILE A 49 5.19 -5.57 0.31
N LEU A 50 4.44 -5.20 -0.72
CA LEU A 50 3.22 -4.41 -0.59
C LEU A 50 2.03 -5.38 -0.44
N ILE A 51 1.17 -5.18 0.55
CA ILE A 51 0.02 -6.05 0.81
C ILE A 51 -1.26 -5.23 0.67
N HIS A 52 -2.21 -5.73 -0.12
CA HIS A 52 -3.57 -5.15 -0.13
C HIS A 52 -4.19 -5.31 1.25
N SER A 53 -4.77 -4.23 1.79
CA SER A 53 -5.36 -4.25 3.14
C SER A 53 -6.86 -4.09 3.10
N ALA A 54 -7.52 -4.59 4.14
CA ALA A 54 -8.93 -4.42 4.42
C ALA A 54 -9.15 -4.20 5.92
N VAL A 55 -10.29 -3.58 6.21
CA VAL A 55 -10.85 -3.42 7.57
C VAL A 55 -12.27 -3.98 7.66
N HIS A 56 -12.86 -4.33 6.52
CA HIS A 56 -14.19 -4.90 6.43
C HIS A 56 -14.20 -6.30 7.07
N PRO A 57 -15.11 -6.62 8.02
CA PRO A 57 -15.16 -7.95 8.64
C PRO A 57 -15.34 -9.10 7.65
N GLY A 58 -16.09 -8.87 6.56
CA GLY A 58 -16.26 -9.80 5.44
C GLY A 58 -15.06 -9.93 4.49
N ASP A 59 -13.95 -9.23 4.74
CA ASP A 59 -12.65 -9.47 4.09
C ASP A 59 -11.58 -9.76 5.15
N PRO A 60 -11.67 -10.93 5.81
CA PRO A 60 -10.73 -11.29 6.85
C PRO A 60 -9.35 -11.68 6.27
N TRP A 61 -9.25 -11.89 4.95
CA TRP A 61 -8.03 -12.34 4.30
C TRP A 61 -6.96 -11.26 4.22
N ALA A 62 -7.39 -10.00 4.10
CA ALA A 62 -6.53 -8.82 3.99
C ALA A 62 -6.54 -7.95 5.26
N ASN A 63 -6.92 -8.50 6.42
CA ASN A 63 -7.06 -7.72 7.65
C ASN A 63 -5.77 -6.90 7.95
N VAL A 64 -5.94 -5.60 8.14
CA VAL A 64 -4.83 -4.67 8.34
C VAL A 64 -3.99 -4.98 9.58
N PHE A 65 -4.60 -5.49 10.64
CA PHE A 65 -3.88 -5.84 11.88
C PHE A 65 -3.08 -7.12 11.73
N ASP A 66 -3.55 -8.08 10.91
CA ASP A 66 -2.74 -9.25 10.55
C ASP A 66 -1.53 -8.85 9.68
N ILE A 67 -1.67 -7.85 8.80
CA ILE A 67 -0.52 -7.30 8.06
C ILE A 67 0.51 -6.68 9.03
N LEU A 68 0.05 -5.91 10.02
CA LEU A 68 0.92 -5.34 11.05
C LEU A 68 1.59 -6.42 11.91
N ALA A 69 0.91 -7.53 12.18
CA ALA A 69 1.50 -8.69 12.85
C ALA A 69 2.61 -9.32 12.01
N VAL A 70 2.43 -9.44 10.69
CA VAL A 70 3.48 -9.88 9.76
C VAL A 70 4.69 -8.93 9.79
N ALA A 71 4.45 -7.62 9.70
CA ALA A 71 5.53 -6.61 9.74
C ALA A 71 6.33 -6.69 11.04
N ARG A 72 5.66 -6.87 12.18
CA ARG A 72 6.29 -7.04 13.49
C ARG A 72 7.09 -8.33 13.61
N ALA A 73 6.58 -9.43 13.05
CA ALA A 73 7.24 -10.74 13.10
C ALA A 73 8.44 -10.85 12.14
N ARG A 74 8.52 -9.97 11.13
CA ARG A 74 9.57 -9.95 10.10
C ARG A 74 10.23 -8.57 10.00
N PRO A 75 10.97 -8.14 11.03
CA PRO A 75 11.66 -6.84 11.02
C PRO A 75 12.75 -6.76 9.94
N ASP A 76 13.18 -7.90 9.40
CA ASP A 76 14.10 -8.01 8.26
C ASP A 76 13.48 -7.58 6.93
N LEU A 77 12.15 -7.55 6.83
CA LEU A 77 11.42 -7.21 5.60
C LEU A 77 10.81 -5.83 5.68
N ARG A 78 10.81 -5.11 4.55
CA ARG A 78 10.04 -3.87 4.38
C ARG A 78 8.62 -4.21 3.93
N ILE A 79 7.63 -3.88 4.76
CA ILE A 79 6.23 -4.21 4.52
C ILE A 79 5.43 -2.94 4.24
N GLY A 80 4.76 -2.91 3.09
CA GLY A 80 3.84 -1.86 2.69
C GLY A 80 2.39 -2.26 2.93
N ILE A 81 1.59 -1.36 3.49
CA ILE A 81 0.14 -1.47 3.63
C ILE A 81 -0.50 -0.59 2.56
N ALA A 82 -1.29 -1.17 1.67
CA ALA A 82 -1.94 -0.40 0.61
C ALA A 82 -3.08 0.49 1.12
N HIS A 83 -3.52 1.44 0.28
CA HIS A 83 -4.81 2.11 0.43
C HIS A 83 -4.99 2.87 1.75
N THR A 84 -3.92 3.51 2.21
CA THR A 84 -3.84 4.29 3.45
C THR A 84 -4.30 3.51 4.67
N ALA A 85 -4.04 2.19 4.72
CA ALA A 85 -4.56 1.30 5.76
C ALA A 85 -6.09 1.44 5.95
N ARG A 86 -6.81 1.73 4.85
CA ARG A 86 -8.25 2.04 4.84
C ARG A 86 -8.68 3.13 5.83
N PHE A 87 -7.77 4.07 6.08
CA PHE A 87 -7.89 5.15 7.06
C PHE A 87 -8.11 4.72 8.51
N CYS A 88 -7.84 3.46 8.87
CA CYS A 88 -7.92 3.02 10.26
C CYS A 88 -6.86 3.75 11.10
N ARG A 89 -7.28 4.61 12.04
CA ARG A 89 -6.38 5.44 12.84
C ARG A 89 -5.36 4.60 13.57
N ARG A 90 -5.83 3.56 14.27
CA ARG A 90 -4.98 2.66 15.06
C ARG A 90 -3.96 1.93 14.18
N ALA A 91 -4.37 1.49 12.98
CA ALA A 91 -3.43 0.81 12.08
C ALA A 91 -2.35 1.76 11.55
N LEU A 92 -2.70 3.02 11.27
CA LEU A 92 -1.73 4.05 10.87
C LEU A 92 -0.72 4.36 11.98
N GLU A 93 -1.19 4.51 13.22
CA GLU A 93 -0.35 4.71 14.41
C GLU A 93 0.59 3.52 14.60
N MET A 94 0.07 2.30 14.56
CA MET A 94 0.88 1.07 14.68
C MET A 94 1.90 0.90 13.54
N ALA A 95 1.55 1.29 12.31
CA ALA A 95 2.49 1.27 11.19
C ALA A 95 3.63 2.27 11.40
N ASN A 96 3.33 3.45 11.95
CA ASN A 96 4.32 4.47 12.25
C ASN A 96 5.31 4.05 13.34
N ASP A 97 4.89 3.21 14.28
CA ASP A 97 5.76 2.67 15.33
C ASP A 97 6.69 1.54 14.84
N LEU A 98 6.47 1.01 13.63
CA LEU A 98 7.26 -0.07 13.05
C LEU A 98 8.23 0.49 11.99
N PRO A 99 9.56 0.45 12.21
CA PRO A 99 10.53 1.09 11.32
C PRO A 99 10.62 0.43 9.93
N ASN A 100 10.13 -0.79 9.80
CA ASN A 100 10.07 -1.55 8.55
C ASN A 100 8.70 -1.47 7.86
N CYS A 101 7.75 -0.70 8.39
CA CYS A 101 6.41 -0.58 7.86
C CYS A 101 6.21 0.74 7.11
N PHE A 102 5.52 0.65 5.97
CA PHE A 102 5.17 1.77 5.11
C PHE A 102 3.69 1.71 4.77
N VAL A 103 3.09 2.85 4.46
CA VAL A 103 1.68 2.95 4.07
C VAL A 103 1.58 3.69 2.75
N ASP A 104 1.02 3.03 1.74
CA ASP A 104 0.77 3.61 0.44
C ASP A 104 -0.54 4.41 0.42
N LEU A 105 -0.52 5.61 -0.14
CA LEU A 105 -1.67 6.50 -0.21
C LEU A 105 -2.69 6.12 -1.30
N SER A 106 -2.30 5.32 -2.29
CA SER A 106 -3.08 5.08 -3.50
C SER A 106 -4.24 4.10 -3.27
N ALA A 107 -5.41 4.18 -3.93
CA ALA A 107 -6.00 5.32 -4.66
C ALA A 107 -6.71 6.30 -3.69
N PHE A 108 -6.06 7.40 -3.32
CA PHE A 108 -6.50 8.24 -2.21
C PHE A 108 -7.90 8.86 -2.38
N HIS A 109 -8.23 9.35 -3.58
CA HIS A 109 -9.50 10.05 -3.85
C HIS A 109 -10.71 9.11 -3.86
N ILE A 110 -10.54 7.93 -4.45
CA ILE A 110 -11.57 6.87 -4.41
C ILE A 110 -11.84 6.50 -2.95
N HIS A 111 -10.80 6.33 -2.13
CA HIS A 111 -10.97 6.03 -0.72
C HIS A 111 -11.60 7.19 0.07
N CYS A 112 -11.28 8.45 -0.25
CA CYS A 112 -11.97 9.60 0.36
C CYS A 112 -13.47 9.60 0.05
N ARG A 113 -13.86 9.24 -1.18
CA ARG A 113 -15.28 9.05 -1.54
C ARG A 113 -15.91 7.94 -0.69
N LEU A 114 -15.26 6.78 -0.59
CA LEU A 114 -15.73 5.67 0.26
C LEU A 114 -15.91 6.10 1.72
N ALA A 115 -15.01 6.93 2.25
CA ALA A 115 -15.10 7.47 3.59
C ALA A 115 -16.27 8.45 3.76
N ARG A 116 -16.50 9.34 2.79
CA ARG A 116 -17.68 10.23 2.79
C ARG A 116 -18.98 9.45 2.76
N ASP A 117 -19.02 8.40 1.94
CA ASP A 117 -20.20 7.57 1.75
C ASP A 117 -20.34 6.51 2.88
N ASN A 118 -19.48 6.56 3.90
CA ASN A 118 -19.42 5.63 5.03
C ASN A 118 -19.41 4.14 4.63
N SER A 119 -18.72 3.85 3.53
CA SER A 119 -18.56 2.49 3.04
C SER A 119 -17.82 1.62 4.06
N PRO A 120 -18.25 0.37 4.30
CA PRO A 120 -17.58 -0.52 5.23
C PRO A 120 -16.21 -1.00 4.71
N THR A 121 -15.85 -0.65 3.47
CA THR A 121 -14.50 -0.90 2.90
C THR A 121 -13.43 0.01 3.50
N VAL A 122 -13.82 1.07 4.21
CA VAL A 122 -12.96 1.93 5.00
C VAL A 122 -13.37 1.92 6.47
N SER A 123 -12.46 2.35 7.35
CA SER A 123 -12.70 2.32 8.80
C SER A 123 -13.93 3.18 9.17
N PRO A 124 -14.78 2.75 10.13
CA PRO A 124 -15.95 3.52 10.58
C PRO A 124 -15.52 4.84 11.24
N GLY A 125 -16.43 5.81 11.33
CA GLY A 125 -16.08 7.20 11.66
C GLY A 125 -15.36 7.42 13.00
N ASP A 126 -15.64 6.60 14.01
CA ASP A 126 -15.02 6.60 15.34
C ASP A 126 -13.62 5.98 15.38
N GLU A 127 -13.35 5.03 14.49
CA GLU A 127 -12.04 4.40 14.31
C GLU A 127 -11.18 5.04 13.22
N ARG A 128 -11.80 5.84 12.33
CA ARG A 128 -11.15 6.48 11.20
C ARG A 128 -10.23 7.61 11.64
N PHE A 129 -9.12 7.79 10.94
CA PHE A 129 -8.24 8.92 11.16
C PHE A 129 -9.01 10.25 11.03
N PRO A 130 -8.90 11.18 12.00
CA PRO A 130 -9.76 12.35 12.04
C PRO A 130 -9.37 13.36 10.95
N ALA A 131 -10.05 13.33 9.81
CA ALA A 131 -9.83 14.24 8.69
C ALA A 131 -11.14 14.56 7.95
N ASP A 132 -11.15 15.65 7.18
CA ASP A 132 -12.29 15.99 6.32
C ASP A 132 -12.14 15.32 4.94
N TYR A 133 -12.73 14.14 4.79
CA TYR A 133 -12.68 13.35 3.56
C TYR A 133 -13.47 13.93 2.38
N ARG A 134 -14.29 14.98 2.61
CA ARG A 134 -14.89 15.78 1.53
C ARG A 134 -13.86 16.66 0.83
N ARG A 135 -12.69 16.86 1.45
CA ARG A 135 -11.58 17.66 0.93
C ARG A 135 -10.32 16.79 0.85
N PRO A 136 -10.17 15.91 -0.17
CA PRO A 136 -9.08 14.94 -0.25
C PRO A 136 -7.68 15.54 -0.05
N LEU A 137 -7.37 16.68 -0.68
CA LEU A 137 -6.09 17.35 -0.47
C LEU A 137 -5.85 17.75 1.00
N SER A 138 -6.89 18.21 1.71
CA SER A 138 -6.80 18.57 3.12
C SER A 138 -6.58 17.33 3.99
N ALA A 139 -7.29 16.24 3.69
CA ALA A 139 -7.10 14.96 4.38
C ALA A 139 -5.69 14.40 4.15
N MET A 140 -5.21 14.39 2.90
CA MET A 140 -3.85 13.97 2.54
C MET A 140 -2.81 14.79 3.30
N LYS A 141 -2.92 16.12 3.29
CA LYS A 141 -2.03 17.02 4.05
C LYS A 141 -1.98 16.69 5.54
N LYS A 142 -3.12 16.33 6.14
CA LYS A 142 -3.20 16.00 7.56
C LYS A 142 -2.54 14.64 7.85
N ILE A 143 -2.82 13.63 7.04
CA ILE A 143 -2.26 12.28 7.18
C ILE A 143 -0.74 12.28 6.99
N VAL A 144 -0.24 12.87 5.91
CA VAL A 144 1.22 12.91 5.63
C VAL A 144 1.98 13.77 6.63
N ARG A 145 1.32 14.72 7.29
CA ARG A 145 1.92 15.48 8.39
C ARG A 145 1.99 14.66 9.66
N ALA A 146 0.97 13.84 9.94
CA ALA A 146 0.93 12.98 11.11
C ALA A 146 1.92 11.82 11.02
N PHE A 147 2.13 11.27 9.81
CA PHE A 147 2.99 10.10 9.57
C PHE A 147 4.00 10.37 8.45
N PRO A 148 4.92 11.34 8.63
CA PRO A 148 5.76 11.84 7.55
C PRO A 148 6.73 10.80 6.99
N ASP A 149 7.21 9.88 7.81
CA ASP A 149 8.20 8.88 7.41
C ASP A 149 7.56 7.53 7.04
N THR A 150 6.30 7.30 7.39
CA THR A 150 5.59 6.05 7.06
C THR A 150 4.98 6.09 5.66
N MET A 151 4.58 7.27 5.19
CA MET A 151 3.78 7.41 3.97
C MET A 151 4.62 7.30 2.70
N ILE A 152 4.17 6.47 1.76
CA ILE A 152 4.62 6.45 0.37
C ILE A 152 3.47 6.82 -0.57
N TRP A 153 3.80 7.30 -1.77
CA TRP A 153 2.81 7.75 -2.74
C TRP A 153 2.83 6.93 -4.03
N GLY A 154 1.64 6.62 -4.52
CA GLY A 154 1.37 6.07 -5.85
C GLY A 154 0.02 6.55 -6.38
N THR A 155 -0.25 6.30 -7.67
CA THR A 155 -1.51 6.70 -8.32
C THR A 155 -2.57 5.61 -8.34
N ASP A 156 -2.19 4.35 -8.11
CA ASP A 156 -3.01 3.16 -8.37
C ASP A 156 -3.47 3.06 -9.83
N THR A 157 -2.77 3.67 -10.79
CA THR A 157 -3.12 3.56 -12.22
C THR A 157 -2.84 2.13 -12.74
N PRO A 158 -3.76 1.49 -13.50
CA PRO A 158 -5.00 2.03 -14.09
C PRO A 158 -6.29 1.89 -13.23
N ALA A 159 -6.19 1.45 -11.98
CA ALA A 159 -7.33 1.30 -11.05
C ALA A 159 -7.93 2.63 -10.53
N TYR A 160 -7.60 3.77 -11.15
CA TYR A 160 -8.36 5.02 -11.01
C TYR A 160 -9.81 4.89 -11.50
N ARG A 161 -10.14 3.78 -12.18
CA ARG A 161 -11.50 3.28 -12.42
C ARG A 161 -11.61 1.84 -11.96
N PHE A 162 -12.53 1.57 -11.06
CA PHE A 162 -12.89 0.25 -10.58
C PHE A 162 -14.41 0.06 -10.68
N PHE A 163 -14.81 -0.81 -11.60
CA PHE A 163 -16.19 -1.22 -11.78
C PHE A 163 -16.26 -2.71 -11.48
N GLY A 164 -17.12 -3.10 -10.55
CA GLY A 164 -17.27 -4.49 -10.16
C GLY A 164 -18.71 -4.80 -9.82
N SER A 165 -19.07 -6.06 -10.01
CA SER A 165 -20.33 -6.62 -9.55
C SER A 165 -20.00 -7.83 -8.69
N PHE A 166 -20.54 -7.88 -7.48
CA PHE A 166 -20.27 -8.93 -6.51
C PHE A 166 -21.58 -9.46 -5.98
N THR A 167 -21.71 -10.77 -5.86
CA THR A 167 -22.85 -11.37 -5.16
C THR A 167 -22.46 -11.53 -3.70
N ASP A 168 -23.22 -10.93 -2.78
CA ASP A 168 -23.03 -11.16 -1.35
C ASP A 168 -23.57 -12.55 -0.95
N ASP A 169 -23.33 -12.93 0.31
CA ASP A 169 -23.76 -14.20 0.91
C ASP A 169 -25.29 -14.37 0.95
N THR A 170 -26.05 -13.30 0.77
CA THR A 170 -27.52 -13.31 0.66
C THR A 170 -28.01 -13.49 -0.78
N GLY A 171 -27.10 -13.60 -1.76
CA GLY A 171 -27.44 -13.70 -3.18
C GLY A 171 -27.73 -12.35 -3.84
N ARG A 172 -27.56 -11.23 -3.12
CA ARG A 172 -27.78 -9.89 -3.68
C ARG A 172 -26.59 -9.45 -4.50
N THR A 173 -26.86 -8.93 -5.69
CA THR A 173 -25.83 -8.33 -6.55
C THR A 173 -25.53 -6.90 -6.11
N LEU A 174 -24.30 -6.66 -5.68
CA LEU A 174 -23.74 -5.36 -5.34
C LEU A 174 -22.91 -4.86 -6.50
N THR A 175 -23.34 -3.76 -7.12
CA THR A 175 -22.53 -3.05 -8.12
C THR A 175 -21.73 -1.95 -7.45
N VAL A 176 -20.41 -1.96 -7.66
CA VAL A 176 -19.48 -0.94 -7.19
C VAL A 176 -18.95 -0.18 -8.39
N ARG A 177 -19.09 1.15 -8.35
CA ARG A 177 -18.57 2.07 -9.36
C ARG A 177 -17.74 3.17 -8.70
N LEU A 178 -16.43 2.98 -8.71
CA LEU A 178 -15.44 3.90 -8.16
C LEU A 178 -14.60 4.46 -9.29
N GLU A 179 -14.55 5.78 -9.41
CA GLU A 179 -13.76 6.43 -10.44
C GLU A 179 -13.31 7.82 -10.00
N CYS A 180 -12.15 8.21 -10.52
CA CYS A 180 -11.65 9.58 -10.58
C CYS A 180 -10.93 9.79 -11.92
N ASP A 181 -10.52 11.02 -12.23
CA ASP A 181 -9.71 11.28 -13.44
C ASP A 181 -8.30 10.73 -13.24
N TRP A 182 -7.68 10.26 -14.33
CA TRP A 182 -6.35 9.64 -14.34
C TRP A 182 -5.24 10.49 -13.70
N ASP A 183 -5.38 11.83 -13.73
CA ASP A 183 -4.41 12.78 -13.18
C ASP A 183 -4.80 13.35 -11.81
N THR A 184 -5.93 12.92 -11.24
CA THR A 184 -6.46 13.43 -9.96
C THR A 184 -5.42 13.31 -8.84
N GLU A 185 -4.81 12.12 -8.70
CA GLU A 185 -3.81 11.88 -7.65
C GLU A 185 -2.54 12.71 -7.85
N VAL A 186 -2.08 12.85 -9.10
CA VAL A 186 -0.90 13.65 -9.45
C VAL A 186 -1.16 15.13 -9.17
N LYS A 187 -2.34 15.65 -9.54
CA LYS A 187 -2.76 17.03 -9.24
C LYS A 187 -2.79 17.29 -7.74
N ALA A 188 -3.25 16.34 -6.94
CA ALA A 188 -3.25 16.48 -5.49
C ALA A 188 -1.83 16.47 -4.89
N LEU A 189 -0.98 15.53 -5.33
CA LEU A 189 0.43 15.47 -4.91
C LEU A 189 1.14 16.80 -5.19
N ARG A 190 1.00 17.35 -6.40
CA ARG A 190 1.65 18.61 -6.82
C ARG A 190 1.19 19.84 -6.02
N ARG A 191 0.09 19.76 -5.28
CA ARG A 191 -0.42 20.84 -4.39
C ARG A 191 0.04 20.70 -2.94
N LEU A 192 0.82 19.67 -2.61
CA LEU A 192 1.53 19.56 -1.33
C LEU A 192 2.79 20.44 -1.34
N ALA A 193 3.35 20.69 -0.16
CA ALA A 193 4.61 21.42 -0.06
C ALA A 193 5.75 20.61 -0.73
N PRO A 194 6.71 21.24 -1.43
CA PRO A 194 7.78 20.53 -2.13
C PRO A 194 8.56 19.53 -1.26
N ALA A 195 8.84 19.91 0.00
CA ALA A 195 9.50 19.01 0.96
C ALA A 195 8.66 17.78 1.29
N THR A 196 7.33 17.92 1.38
CA THR A 196 6.40 16.79 1.59
C THR A 196 6.37 15.89 0.36
N VAL A 197 6.31 16.48 -0.86
CA VAL A 197 6.33 15.72 -2.11
C VAL A 197 7.62 14.89 -2.20
N ARG A 198 8.78 15.51 -1.98
CA ARG A 198 10.06 14.81 -1.96
C ARG A 198 10.06 13.66 -0.94
N ARG A 199 9.55 13.90 0.27
CA ARG A 199 9.53 12.87 1.31
C ARG A 199 8.71 11.64 0.91
N ILE A 200 7.45 11.82 0.52
CA ILE A 200 6.53 10.68 0.31
C ILE A 200 6.62 10.05 -1.08
N ALA A 201 7.03 10.82 -2.10
CA ALA A 201 7.11 10.33 -3.49
C ALA A 201 8.53 9.94 -3.90
N HIS A 202 9.55 10.30 -3.12
CA HIS A 202 10.94 9.96 -3.41
C HIS A 202 11.62 9.30 -2.21
N ASP A 203 11.86 10.01 -1.10
CA ASP A 203 12.76 9.52 -0.04
C ASP A 203 12.21 8.26 0.65
N ASN A 204 10.95 8.27 1.07
CA ASN A 204 10.30 7.10 1.68
C ASN A 204 10.10 5.97 0.65
N THR A 205 9.80 6.31 -0.60
CA THR A 205 9.64 5.32 -1.68
C THR A 205 10.96 4.59 -1.97
N LEU A 206 12.08 5.31 -2.04
CA LEU A 206 13.39 4.70 -2.19
C LEU A 206 13.76 3.86 -0.97
N ARG A 207 13.46 4.33 0.25
CA ARG A 207 13.67 3.54 1.47
C ARG A 207 12.83 2.27 1.47
N PHE A 208 11.59 2.33 1.00
CA PHE A 208 10.73 1.17 0.85
C PHE A 208 11.28 0.17 -0.18
N LEU A 209 11.67 0.64 -1.36
CA LEU A 209 12.17 -0.23 -2.43
C LEU A 209 13.54 -0.83 -2.12
N PHE A 210 14.49 -0.02 -1.65
CA PHE A 210 15.91 -0.37 -1.63
C PHE A 210 16.55 -0.31 -0.23
N GLY A 211 15.76 -0.06 0.81
CA GLY A 211 16.26 0.12 2.17
C GLY A 211 17.22 1.31 2.28
N HIS A 212 18.12 1.27 3.27
CA HIS A 212 19.12 2.31 3.47
C HIS A 212 20.32 2.20 2.50
N ARG A 213 20.45 1.10 1.75
CA ARG A 213 21.56 0.87 0.81
C ARG A 213 21.42 1.69 -0.48
N GLY A 214 20.19 2.03 -0.87
CA GLY A 214 19.89 2.83 -2.06
C GLY A 214 20.19 4.33 -1.95
N LEU A 215 20.61 4.82 -0.77
CA LEU A 215 20.90 6.25 -0.52
C LEU A 215 22.39 6.62 -0.66
N SER A 216 23.25 5.66 -1.05
CA SER A 216 24.65 5.95 -1.34
C SER A 216 24.77 6.76 -2.65
N PRO A 217 25.51 7.90 -2.68
CA PRO A 217 25.74 8.69 -3.89
C PRO A 217 26.46 7.96 -5.04
N ARG A 218 26.85 6.68 -4.86
CA ARG A 218 27.79 5.97 -5.75
C ARG A 218 27.17 5.03 -6.78
N SER A 219 25.84 4.90 -6.90
CA SER A 219 25.22 4.00 -7.89
C SER A 219 24.68 4.69 -9.16
N CYS A 220 25.01 5.96 -9.40
CA CYS A 220 24.91 6.55 -10.75
C CYS A 220 26.01 6.01 -11.70
N GLN A 221 26.16 4.70 -11.81
CA GLN A 221 26.72 4.12 -13.03
C GLN A 221 25.56 3.96 -13.99
N ARG A 222 25.53 4.86 -14.97
CA ARG A 222 24.63 4.81 -16.12
C ARG A 222 24.78 3.43 -16.76
N HIS A 223 23.75 2.60 -16.68
CA HIS A 223 23.55 1.61 -17.73
C HIS A 223 23.25 2.41 -19.01
N PRO A 224 24.08 2.30 -20.06
CA PRO A 224 23.74 2.92 -21.33
C PRO A 224 22.45 2.25 -21.81
N LEU A 225 21.39 3.05 -21.99
CA LEU A 225 20.22 2.62 -22.74
C LEU A 225 20.68 2.19 -24.13
N PRO A 226 20.22 1.05 -24.66
CA PRO A 226 20.47 0.72 -26.06
C PRO A 226 19.81 1.81 -26.91
N VAL A 227 20.64 2.51 -27.69
CA VAL A 227 20.20 3.47 -28.70
C VAL A 227 19.58 2.66 -29.85
N PRO A 228 18.43 3.09 -30.40
CA PRO A 228 17.84 2.46 -31.59
C PRO A 228 18.74 2.56 -32.83
#